data_AF-A0A822BVC8-F1
#
_entry.id   AF-A0A822BVC8-F1
#
_cell.length_a   1.000
_cell.length_b   1.000
_cell.length_c   1.000
_cell.angle_alpha   90.00
_cell.angle_beta   90.00
_cell.angle_gamma   90.00
#
_symmetry.space_group_name_H-M   'P 1'
#
loop_
_entity.id
_entity.type
_entity.pdbx_description
1 polymer ?
#
loop_
_entity_poly.entity_id
_entity_poly.type
_entity_poly.pdbx_seq_one_letter_code
_entity_poly.pdbx_strand_id
1 'polypeptide(L)'
;DNKHYERVGARYFRSHLILTDEQAAEISDSDVDDNDDDDEKENEQIDIDWNKHESYLRKLDLSDWKNQDHYKVLGLSKLRYKATQKQVRNAHKLMILRYHPDKSKRIESERFSLITHAFELLSNPILRRSYDSIDPKFDDSIPNPTTADNFYEIFGPVFERNARWSVHQHVPLLGNDDTSFEQVNKFYRFWYDFVSWREYSYLDEEDKSQGQDRDERRYIEKLNRVERQKRKKTEITRLRTLVDRAYALDPRIKRQKKEDQQRKDDEKLRRKQEIDKRRQEQKQKEIDEANRIAEEKQRVEEEAKRKQDEAKREKDAQKKLM
;
A
#
# COMPACT_ATOMS: atom_id res chain seq x y z
N ASP A 1 31.20 33.69 42.41
CA ASP A 1 29.78 33.37 42.61
C ASP A 1 29.14 32.81 41.36
N ASN A 2 29.12 31.49 41.31
CA ASN A 2 28.57 30.68 40.24
C ASN A 2 27.14 30.29 40.67
N LYS A 3 26.12 31.02 40.19
CA LYS A 3 24.71 30.76 40.53
C LYS A 3 23.90 30.43 39.28
N HIS A 4 23.52 29.15 39.21
CA HIS A 4 22.22 28.63 38.77
C HIS A 4 21.50 29.40 37.66
N TYR A 5 21.85 29.10 36.41
CA TYR A 5 20.87 29.04 35.33
C TYR A 5 20.57 27.55 35.04
N GLU A 6 19.85 26.91 35.96
CA GLU A 6 19.29 25.60 35.70
C GLU A 6 18.15 25.72 34.67
N ARG A 7 18.42 25.24 33.45
CA ARG A 7 17.61 24.23 32.75
C ARG A 7 16.08 24.32 32.93
N VAL A 8 15.46 25.44 32.58
CA VAL A 8 13.99 25.47 32.43
C VAL A 8 13.58 24.70 31.16
N GLY A 9 14.33 24.84 30.06
CA GLY A 9 14.06 24.08 28.81
C GLY A 9 14.41 22.59 28.88
N ALA A 10 15.53 22.23 29.53
CA ALA A 10 15.97 20.82 29.58
C ALA A 10 15.14 19.95 30.56
N ARG A 11 14.42 20.55 31.54
CA ARG A 11 13.48 19.82 32.41
C ARG A 11 12.17 19.50 31.69
N TYR A 12 11.66 20.41 30.86
CA TYR A 12 10.46 20.19 30.04
C TYR A 12 10.70 19.10 28.98
N PHE A 13 11.93 18.99 28.46
CA PHE A 13 12.29 18.03 27.41
C PHE A 13 12.57 16.62 27.92
N ARG A 14 13.24 16.44 29.07
CA ARG A 14 13.41 15.09 29.66
C ARG A 14 12.08 14.43 30.03
N SER A 15 11.04 15.22 30.25
CA SER A 15 9.69 14.74 30.53
C SER A 15 9.01 14.23 29.24
N HIS A 16 9.11 14.97 28.13
CA HIS A 16 8.50 14.59 26.83
C HIS A 16 9.25 13.50 26.04
N LEU A 17 10.46 13.10 26.46
CA LEU A 17 11.32 12.12 25.76
C LEU A 17 11.22 10.67 26.28
N ILE A 18 10.12 10.30 26.94
CA ILE A 18 9.95 8.92 27.41
C ILE A 18 9.54 8.04 26.23
N LEU A 19 10.54 7.46 25.56
CA LEU A 19 10.37 6.28 24.71
C LEU A 19 9.61 5.23 25.51
N THR A 20 8.57 4.64 24.92
CA THR A 20 7.92 3.47 25.55
C THR A 20 8.90 2.31 25.61
N ASP A 21 8.70 1.36 26.55
CA ASP A 21 9.57 0.16 26.64
C ASP A 21 9.61 -0.63 25.31
N GLU A 22 8.54 -0.54 24.52
CA GLU A 22 8.42 -1.11 23.16
C GLU A 22 9.28 -0.35 22.13
N GLN A 23 9.30 0.98 22.20
CA GLN A 23 10.18 1.83 21.37
C GLN A 23 11.66 1.69 21.76
N ALA A 24 11.96 1.49 23.04
CA ALA A 24 13.31 1.25 23.52
C ALA A 24 13.83 -0.16 23.13
N ALA A 25 12.95 -1.15 23.05
CA ALA A 25 13.28 -2.49 22.57
C ALA A 25 13.61 -2.50 21.06
N GLU A 26 12.89 -1.72 20.24
CA GLU A 26 13.22 -1.55 18.81
C GLU A 26 14.61 -0.91 18.59
N ILE A 27 15.12 -0.11 19.53
CA ILE A 27 16.50 0.46 19.47
C ILE A 27 17.56 -0.64 19.60
N SER A 28 17.30 -1.67 20.40
CA SER A 28 18.27 -2.77 20.59
C SER A 28 18.37 -3.72 19.40
N ASP A 29 17.36 -3.72 18.52
CA ASP A 29 17.24 -4.62 17.36
C ASP A 29 17.55 -3.90 16.03
N SER A 30 17.67 -2.57 16.05
CA SER A 30 18.25 -1.81 14.94
C SER A 30 19.77 -1.78 15.10
N ASP A 31 20.47 -2.53 14.25
CA ASP A 31 21.93 -2.54 14.11
C ASP A 31 22.53 -1.14 14.30
N VAL A 32 23.09 -0.90 15.48
CA VAL A 32 24.13 0.12 15.67
C VAL A 32 25.38 -0.48 15.04
N ASP A 33 25.45 -0.41 13.72
CA ASP A 33 26.65 -0.70 12.97
C ASP A 33 27.61 0.48 13.21
N ASP A 34 28.30 0.43 14.34
CA ASP A 34 29.39 1.34 14.74
C ASP A 34 30.70 0.89 14.06
N ASN A 35 30.63 0.55 12.78
CA ASN A 35 31.80 0.36 11.94
C ASN A 35 32.20 1.72 11.37
N ASP A 36 32.99 2.43 12.16
CA ASP A 36 33.62 3.72 11.85
C ASP A 36 34.90 3.52 11.01
N ASP A 37 34.86 2.62 10.01
CA ASP A 37 35.99 2.36 9.11
C ASP A 37 35.57 2.51 7.62
N ASP A 38 36.24 3.47 6.97
CA ASP A 38 36.40 3.68 5.54
C ASP A 38 35.14 3.82 4.65
N ASP A 39 34.69 5.06 4.52
CA ASP A 39 34.41 5.59 3.17
C ASP A 39 34.63 7.11 3.14
N GLU A 40 35.80 7.53 2.63
CA GLU A 40 36.10 8.86 2.09
C GLU A 40 35.25 9.19 0.84
N LYS A 41 34.01 8.72 0.78
CA LYS A 41 33.08 9.00 -0.31
C LYS A 41 32.12 10.10 0.13
N GLU A 42 32.46 11.29 -0.35
CA GLU A 42 31.64 12.50 -0.38
C GLU A 42 31.20 13.01 1.00
N ASN A 43 32.05 13.86 1.60
CA ASN A 43 31.53 14.99 2.35
C ASN A 43 30.70 15.86 1.38
N GLU A 44 29.45 15.48 1.12
CA GLU A 44 28.49 16.36 0.46
C GLU A 44 28.39 17.63 1.30
N GLN A 45 29.04 18.69 0.82
CA GLN A 45 29.05 19.96 1.50
C GLN A 45 27.61 20.47 1.56
N ILE A 46 27.11 20.63 2.78
CA ILE A 46 25.75 21.14 3.00
C ILE A 46 25.74 22.61 2.56
N ASP A 47 25.20 22.86 1.37
CA ASP A 47 25.04 24.21 0.81
C ASP A 47 23.84 24.91 1.45
N ILE A 48 24.12 25.62 2.55
CA ILE A 48 23.15 26.42 3.29
C ILE A 48 23.17 27.85 2.75
N ASP A 49 22.04 28.28 2.16
CA ASP A 49 21.79 29.70 1.91
C ASP A 49 21.55 30.40 3.25
N TRP A 50 22.62 30.94 3.83
CA TRP A 50 22.61 31.57 5.14
C TRP A 50 21.69 32.79 5.22
N ASN A 51 21.54 33.56 4.14
CA ASN A 51 20.67 34.73 4.10
C ASN A 51 19.19 34.30 4.23
N LYS A 52 18.79 33.29 3.45
CA LYS A 52 17.44 32.73 3.51
C LYS A 52 17.18 32.02 4.83
N HIS A 53 18.16 31.27 5.33
CA HIS A 53 18.08 30.57 6.61
C HIS A 53 17.89 31.55 7.78
N GLU A 54 18.69 32.61 7.83
CA GLU A 54 18.60 33.61 8.90
C GLU A 54 17.28 34.38 8.83
N SER A 55 16.81 34.72 7.62
CA SER A 55 15.49 35.33 7.43
C SER A 55 14.36 34.41 7.92
N TYR A 56 14.48 33.10 7.70
CA TYR A 56 13.51 32.12 8.20
C TYR A 56 13.52 32.05 9.72
N LEU A 57 14.68 31.86 10.35
CA LEU A 57 14.78 31.81 11.82
C LEU A 57 14.27 33.08 12.51
N ARG A 58 14.43 34.25 11.87
CA ARG A 58 13.90 35.54 12.37
C ARG A 58 12.37 35.61 12.38
N LYS A 59 11.68 34.83 11.55
CA LYS A 59 10.21 34.82 11.41
C LYS A 59 9.54 33.79 12.30
N LEU A 60 10.30 32.88 12.92
CA LEU A 60 9.74 31.82 13.75
C LEU A 60 9.25 32.38 15.07
N ASP A 61 8.07 31.91 15.48
CA ASP A 61 7.59 32.09 16.84
C ASP A 61 8.28 31.06 17.75
N LEU A 62 9.09 31.56 18.67
CA LEU A 62 9.88 30.75 19.60
C LEU A 62 9.01 29.89 20.53
N SER A 63 7.75 30.29 20.76
CA SER A 63 6.82 29.54 21.61
C SER A 63 6.21 28.33 20.90
N ASP A 64 6.03 28.41 19.58
CA ASP A 64 5.43 27.35 18.75
C ASP A 64 6.51 26.48 18.10
N TRP A 65 7.47 25.99 18.89
CA TRP A 65 8.61 25.22 18.34
C TRP A 65 8.18 23.88 17.73
N LYS A 66 7.12 23.25 18.26
CA LYS A 66 6.61 21.93 17.82
C LYS A 66 6.12 21.96 16.37
N ASN A 67 5.46 23.03 15.93
CA ASN A 67 4.92 23.08 14.56
C ASN A 67 5.93 23.60 13.52
N GLN A 68 7.18 23.81 13.91
CA GLN A 68 8.22 24.31 13.00
C GLN A 68 8.80 23.22 12.11
N ASP A 69 9.29 23.63 10.95
CA ASP A 69 10.06 22.76 10.06
C ASP A 69 11.49 22.59 10.62
N HIS A 70 11.71 21.53 11.40
CA HIS A 70 12.98 21.26 12.07
C HIS A 70 14.14 21.08 11.08
N TYR A 71 13.88 20.59 9.87
CA TYR A 71 14.89 20.53 8.83
C TYR A 71 15.31 21.92 8.37
N LYS A 72 14.36 22.85 8.19
CA LYS A 72 14.71 24.24 7.87
C LYS A 72 15.47 24.91 9.02
N VAL A 73 15.14 24.60 10.27
CA VAL A 73 15.86 25.12 11.46
C VAL A 73 17.32 24.68 11.49
N LEU A 74 17.63 23.47 10.98
CA LEU A 74 19.00 22.99 10.79
C LEU A 74 19.59 23.37 9.42
N GLY A 75 18.94 24.19 8.61
CA GLY A 75 19.42 24.55 7.27
C GLY A 75 19.33 23.43 6.22
N LEU A 76 18.70 22.30 6.55
CA LEU A 76 18.47 21.13 5.69
C LEU A 76 17.19 21.26 4.84
N SER A 77 16.82 22.49 4.48
CA SER A 77 15.55 22.79 3.81
C SER A 77 15.36 22.06 2.47
N LYS A 78 16.46 21.80 1.74
CA LYS A 78 16.48 21.09 0.45
C LYS A 78 16.38 19.57 0.63
N LEU A 79 17.07 19.01 1.63
CA LEU A 79 17.14 17.56 1.87
C LEU A 79 15.91 17.01 2.61
N ARG A 80 15.43 17.72 3.64
CA ARG A 80 14.32 17.27 4.52
C ARG A 80 14.51 15.81 4.97
N TYR A 81 13.45 14.99 4.86
CA TYR A 81 13.43 13.57 5.20
C TYR A 81 14.49 12.74 4.48
N LYS A 82 15.05 13.22 3.36
CA LYS A 82 16.15 12.55 2.65
C LYS A 82 17.53 12.79 3.29
N ALA A 83 17.64 13.68 4.28
CA ALA A 83 18.92 13.98 4.92
C ALA A 83 19.47 12.75 5.67
N THR A 84 20.74 12.42 5.49
CA THR A 84 21.37 11.34 6.24
C THR A 84 21.64 11.74 7.70
N GLN A 85 21.84 10.76 8.56
CA GLN A 85 22.19 11.02 9.97
C GLN A 85 23.51 11.80 10.09
N LYS A 86 24.47 11.54 9.19
CA LYS A 86 25.73 12.29 9.09
C LYS A 86 25.47 13.76 8.71
N GLN A 87 24.59 14.01 7.73
CA GLN A 87 24.20 15.37 7.33
C GLN A 87 23.49 16.13 8.46
N VAL A 88 22.60 15.48 9.22
CA VAL A 88 21.97 16.09 10.40
C VAL A 88 23.00 16.51 11.45
N ARG A 89 23.95 15.63 11.78
CA ARG A 89 25.05 15.93 12.71
C ARG A 89 25.94 17.07 12.22
N ASN A 90 26.30 17.07 10.94
CA ASN A 90 27.13 18.11 10.34
C ASN A 90 26.42 19.46 10.29
N ALA A 91 25.15 19.49 9.92
CA ALA A 91 24.32 20.70 9.94
C ALA A 91 24.26 21.31 11.34
N HIS A 92 24.06 20.49 12.38
CA HIS A 92 24.05 20.96 13.76
C HIS A 92 25.39 21.59 14.18
N LYS A 93 26.53 20.99 13.80
CA LYS A 93 27.86 21.58 14.06
C LYS A 93 27.99 22.98 13.42
N LEU A 94 27.55 23.14 12.18
CA LEU A 94 27.54 24.45 11.49
C LEU A 94 26.63 25.47 12.21
N MET A 95 25.46 25.02 12.67
CA MET A 95 24.53 25.88 13.41
C MET A 95 25.09 26.32 14.76
N ILE A 96 25.73 25.41 15.52
CA ILE A 96 26.40 25.76 16.77
C ILE A 96 27.49 26.80 16.52
N LEU A 97 28.37 26.59 15.53
CA LEU A 97 29.46 27.53 15.23
C LEU A 97 28.97 28.96 14.94
N ARG A 98 27.78 29.06 14.31
CA ARG A 98 27.15 30.31 13.89
C ARG A 98 26.34 30.99 15.00
N TYR A 99 25.57 30.22 15.78
CA TYR A 99 24.58 30.73 16.73
C TYR A 99 24.94 30.46 18.21
N HIS A 100 26.19 30.10 18.52
CA HIS A 100 26.62 29.85 19.89
C HIS A 100 26.35 31.07 20.79
N PRO A 101 25.74 30.90 21.98
CA PRO A 101 25.35 32.02 22.84
C PRO A 101 26.54 32.84 23.37
N ASP A 102 27.74 32.26 23.39
CA ASP A 102 28.97 32.98 23.78
C ASP A 102 29.38 34.07 22.76
N LYS A 103 28.89 33.98 21.52
CA LYS A 103 29.20 34.95 20.46
C LYS A 103 28.17 36.07 20.34
N SER A 104 26.98 35.99 20.96
CA SER A 104 26.05 37.12 20.96
C SER A 104 24.89 37.10 21.98
N LYS A 105 24.14 38.21 21.99
CA LYS A 105 23.08 38.63 22.92
C LYS A 105 21.87 37.69 22.96
N ARG A 106 21.02 37.90 23.97
CA ARG A 106 19.80 37.16 24.37
C ARG A 106 18.92 36.58 23.23
N ILE A 107 18.71 37.27 22.10
CA ILE A 107 17.90 36.79 20.97
C ILE A 107 18.52 35.56 20.28
N GLU A 108 19.85 35.45 20.26
CA GLU A 108 20.52 34.26 19.71
C GLU A 108 20.46 33.08 20.68
N SER A 109 20.32 33.31 21.98
CA SER A 109 20.11 32.24 22.95
C SER A 109 18.81 31.47 22.71
N GLU A 110 17.72 32.15 22.35
CA GLU A 110 16.42 31.50 22.10
C GLU A 110 16.44 30.73 20.76
N ARG A 111 17.14 31.25 19.75
CA ARG A 111 17.38 30.54 18.48
C ARG A 111 18.26 29.31 18.68
N PHE A 112 19.26 29.41 19.54
CA PHE A 112 20.11 28.28 19.90
C PHE A 112 19.28 27.15 20.54
N SER A 113 18.28 27.48 21.37
CA SER A 113 17.33 26.50 21.88
C SER A 113 16.53 25.82 20.76
N LEU A 114 15.99 26.56 19.78
CA LEU A 114 15.31 25.97 18.62
C LEU A 114 16.21 25.02 17.82
N ILE A 115 17.46 25.43 17.58
CA ILE A 115 18.47 24.61 16.88
C ILE A 115 18.74 23.32 17.65
N THR A 116 18.89 23.42 18.97
CA THR A 116 19.13 22.27 19.85
C THR A 116 17.95 21.31 19.79
N HIS A 117 16.71 21.80 19.90
CA HIS A 117 15.50 20.99 19.82
C HIS A 117 15.32 20.31 18.47
N ALA A 118 15.57 21.05 17.38
CA ALA A 118 15.53 20.47 16.03
C ALA A 118 16.58 19.35 15.87
N PHE A 119 17.77 19.52 16.44
CA PHE A 119 18.80 18.47 16.42
C PHE A 119 18.42 17.28 17.29
N GLU A 120 17.94 17.46 18.52
CA GLU A 120 17.52 16.36 19.39
C GLU A 120 16.45 15.49 18.72
N LEU A 121 15.47 16.12 18.07
CA LEU A 121 14.41 15.43 17.35
C LEU A 121 14.93 14.72 16.09
N LEU A 122 15.74 15.39 15.26
CA LEU A 122 16.21 14.82 13.99
C LEU A 122 17.39 13.84 14.15
N SER A 123 18.10 13.89 15.27
CA SER A 123 19.23 13.01 15.54
C SER A 123 18.83 11.66 16.13
N ASN A 124 17.67 11.59 16.80
CA ASN A 124 17.13 10.33 17.28
C ASN A 124 16.27 9.68 16.16
N PRO A 125 16.62 8.47 15.67
CA PRO A 125 15.90 7.82 14.58
C PRO A 125 14.40 7.61 14.86
N ILE A 126 14.01 7.35 16.11
CA ILE A 126 12.61 7.12 16.49
C ILE A 126 11.83 8.43 16.51
N LEU A 127 12.38 9.49 17.09
CA LEU A 127 11.74 10.82 17.11
C LEU A 127 11.68 11.42 15.71
N ARG A 128 12.71 11.18 14.90
CA ARG A 128 12.69 11.59 13.50
C ARG A 128 11.64 10.83 12.72
N ARG A 129 11.49 9.52 12.95
CA ARG A 129 10.43 8.70 12.34
C ARG A 129 9.05 9.23 12.69
N SER A 130 8.80 9.56 13.95
CA SER A 130 7.51 10.09 14.40
C SER A 130 7.17 11.42 13.73
N TYR A 131 8.17 12.31 13.65
CA TYR A 131 8.06 13.59 12.98
C TYR A 131 7.85 13.45 11.46
N ASP A 132 8.65 12.64 10.79
CA ASP A 132 8.58 12.44 9.34
C ASP A 132 7.26 11.78 8.92
N SER A 133 6.63 11.00 9.81
CA SER A 133 5.34 10.34 9.55
C SER A 133 4.16 11.31 9.38
N ILE A 134 4.31 12.56 9.83
CA ILE A 134 3.26 13.58 9.79
C ILE A 134 3.64 14.79 8.91
N ASP A 135 4.47 14.55 7.88
CA ASP A 135 4.97 15.57 6.97
C ASP A 135 3.83 16.37 6.30
N PRO A 136 3.63 17.65 6.63
CA PRO A 136 2.53 18.46 6.09
C PRO A 136 2.65 18.73 4.58
N LYS A 137 3.82 18.46 3.99
CA LYS A 137 4.06 18.58 2.55
C LYS A 137 3.76 17.30 1.78
N PHE A 138 3.42 16.22 2.47
CA PHE A 138 3.04 14.99 1.81
C PHE A 138 1.61 15.09 1.28
N ASP A 139 1.42 14.72 0.02
CA ASP A 139 0.10 14.67 -0.59
C ASP A 139 -0.51 13.26 -0.40
N ASP A 140 -1.46 13.17 0.52
CA ASP A 140 -2.22 11.95 0.83
C ASP A 140 -3.41 11.72 -0.14
N SER A 141 -3.64 12.61 -1.12
CA SER A 141 -4.79 12.49 -2.01
C SER A 141 -4.76 11.19 -2.84
N ILE A 142 -5.95 10.61 -3.02
CA ILE A 142 -6.14 9.44 -3.88
C ILE A 142 -6.68 9.94 -5.21
N PRO A 143 -5.92 9.78 -6.31
CA PRO A 143 -6.33 10.29 -7.61
C PRO A 143 -7.59 9.59 -8.12
N ASN A 144 -8.25 10.23 -9.08
CA ASN A 144 -9.30 9.62 -9.88
C ASN A 144 -8.95 9.81 -11.35
N PRO A 145 -8.51 8.75 -12.07
CA PRO A 145 -8.16 8.88 -13.47
C PRO A 145 -9.42 9.19 -14.27
N THR A 146 -9.30 10.11 -15.21
CA THR A 146 -10.42 10.50 -16.08
C THR A 146 -10.54 9.55 -17.27
N THR A 147 -9.44 8.93 -17.71
CA THR A 147 -9.37 8.03 -18.87
C THR A 147 -8.38 6.87 -18.62
N ALA A 148 -8.37 5.87 -19.50
CA ALA A 148 -7.37 4.79 -19.45
C ALA A 148 -5.96 5.29 -19.79
N ASP A 149 -5.88 6.28 -20.69
CA ASP A 149 -4.62 6.76 -21.26
C ASP A 149 -3.74 7.50 -20.24
N ASN A 150 -4.35 8.12 -19.23
CA ASN A 150 -3.62 8.83 -18.16
C ASN A 150 -3.39 7.98 -16.90
N PHE A 151 -3.70 6.68 -16.92
CA PHE A 151 -3.60 5.81 -15.75
C PHE A 151 -2.18 5.80 -15.15
N TYR A 152 -1.17 5.54 -15.97
CA TYR A 152 0.23 5.41 -15.50
C TYR A 152 0.81 6.75 -15.05
N GLU A 153 0.51 7.82 -15.77
CA GLU A 153 0.95 9.18 -15.43
C GLU A 153 0.37 9.68 -14.09
N ILE A 154 -0.85 9.25 -13.77
CA ILE A 154 -1.54 9.65 -12.54
C ILE A 154 -1.14 8.75 -11.37
N PHE A 155 -1.22 7.41 -11.53
CA PHE A 155 -0.98 6.49 -10.41
C PHE A 155 0.50 6.22 -10.15
N GLY A 156 1.36 6.26 -11.18
CA GLY A 156 2.80 6.01 -11.04
C GLY A 156 3.44 6.90 -9.97
N PRO A 157 3.37 8.24 -10.11
CA PRO A 157 3.92 9.17 -9.12
C PRO A 157 3.29 9.04 -7.74
N VAL A 158 2.01 8.66 -7.67
CA VAL A 158 1.31 8.47 -6.39
C VAL A 158 1.84 7.24 -5.67
N PHE A 159 2.03 6.12 -6.35
CA PHE A 159 2.63 4.92 -5.76
C PHE A 159 4.10 5.15 -5.38
N GLU A 160 4.89 5.79 -6.24
CA GLU A 160 6.28 6.16 -5.92
C GLU A 160 6.37 7.06 -4.69
N ARG A 161 5.48 8.06 -4.60
CA ARG A 161 5.42 8.93 -3.43
C ARG A 161 5.06 8.16 -2.16
N ASN A 162 4.08 7.26 -2.21
CA ASN A 162 3.69 6.43 -1.06
C ASN A 162 4.73 5.35 -0.71
N ALA A 163 5.60 4.96 -1.65
CA ALA A 163 6.67 4.00 -1.43
C ALA A 163 7.63 4.44 -0.32
N ARG A 164 7.78 5.76 -0.08
CA ARG A 164 8.61 6.30 1.00
C ARG A 164 8.24 5.76 2.38
N TRP A 165 6.99 5.33 2.55
CA TRP A 165 6.47 4.82 3.82
C TRP A 165 6.68 3.32 3.99
N SER A 166 7.21 2.61 3.01
CA SER A 166 7.39 1.16 3.10
C SER A 166 8.52 0.80 4.05
N VAL A 167 8.30 -0.24 4.87
CA VAL A 167 9.37 -0.89 5.63
C VAL A 167 10.36 -1.58 4.69
N HIS A 168 9.91 -2.02 3.52
CA HIS A 168 10.75 -2.72 2.55
C HIS A 168 11.46 -1.73 1.61
N GLN A 169 12.77 -1.92 1.43
CA GLN A 169 13.57 -1.06 0.56
C GLN A 169 13.21 -1.20 -0.93
N HIS A 170 12.88 -2.43 -1.37
CA HIS A 170 12.61 -2.75 -2.77
C HIS A 170 11.11 -2.71 -3.05
N VAL A 171 10.61 -1.53 -3.43
CA VAL A 171 9.19 -1.33 -3.79
C VAL A 171 9.01 -1.52 -5.30
N PRO A 172 8.12 -2.43 -5.75
CA PRO A 172 7.86 -2.62 -7.18
C PRO A 172 7.20 -1.38 -7.80
N LEU A 173 7.68 -1.01 -8.99
CA LEU A 173 7.10 0.07 -9.79
C LEU A 173 5.82 -0.39 -10.48
N LEU A 174 4.91 0.55 -10.78
CA LEU A 174 3.65 0.29 -11.48
C LEU A 174 3.86 -0.27 -12.90
N GLY A 175 4.97 0.13 -13.54
CA GLY A 175 5.30 -0.22 -14.92
C GLY A 175 4.50 0.59 -15.95
N ASN A 176 4.36 0.01 -17.14
CA ASN A 176 3.69 0.56 -18.33
C ASN A 176 2.72 -0.48 -18.92
N ASP A 177 2.10 -0.19 -20.08
CA ASP A 177 1.11 -1.09 -20.70
C ASP A 177 1.68 -2.44 -21.17
N ASP A 178 2.97 -2.46 -21.50
CA ASP A 178 3.69 -3.64 -21.97
C ASP A 178 4.23 -4.53 -20.82
N THR A 179 4.06 -4.08 -19.58
CA THR A 179 4.52 -4.84 -18.40
C THR A 179 3.78 -6.16 -18.28
N SER A 180 4.52 -7.25 -18.05
CA SER A 180 3.95 -8.59 -18.03
C SER A 180 2.96 -8.75 -16.87
N PHE A 181 1.92 -9.57 -17.07
CA PHE A 181 0.90 -9.79 -16.05
C PHE A 181 1.50 -10.34 -14.73
N GLU A 182 2.59 -11.10 -14.80
CA GLU A 182 3.30 -11.59 -13.60
C GLU A 182 3.88 -10.44 -12.79
N GLN A 183 4.52 -9.46 -13.44
CA GLN A 183 5.05 -8.26 -12.78
C GLN A 183 3.93 -7.39 -12.21
N VAL A 184 2.83 -7.24 -12.95
CA VAL A 184 1.62 -6.53 -12.47
C VAL A 184 1.05 -7.20 -11.21
N ASN A 185 0.98 -8.54 -11.20
CA ASN A 185 0.53 -9.29 -10.03
C ASN A 185 1.48 -9.14 -8.83
N LYS A 186 2.81 -9.17 -9.05
CA LYS A 186 3.80 -8.89 -8.00
C LYS A 186 3.64 -7.49 -7.41
N PHE A 187 3.42 -6.48 -8.27
CA PHE A 187 3.12 -5.12 -7.86
C PHE A 187 1.89 -5.06 -6.95
N TYR A 188 0.74 -5.58 -7.39
CA TYR A 188 -0.49 -5.51 -6.59
C TYR A 188 -0.43 -6.33 -5.31
N ARG A 189 0.25 -7.48 -5.31
CA ARG A 189 0.48 -8.28 -4.09
C ARG A 189 1.26 -7.47 -3.06
N PHE A 190 2.38 -6.86 -3.47
CA PHE A 190 3.16 -6.00 -2.58
C PHE A 190 2.32 -4.89 -1.96
N TRP A 191 1.51 -4.21 -2.78
CA TRP A 191 0.70 -3.08 -2.32
C TRP A 191 -0.51 -3.49 -1.48
N TYR A 192 -1.04 -4.70 -1.67
CA TYR A 192 -2.08 -5.25 -0.80
C TYR A 192 -1.54 -5.73 0.54
N ASP A 193 -0.29 -6.18 0.57
CA ASP A 193 0.43 -6.59 1.78
C ASP A 193 1.35 -5.47 2.31
N PHE A 194 1.06 -4.20 1.94
CA PHE A 194 1.93 -3.07 2.24
C PHE A 194 2.09 -2.84 3.74
N VAL A 195 3.34 -2.94 4.22
CA VAL A 195 3.71 -2.63 5.60
C VAL A 195 4.34 -1.25 5.65
N SER A 196 3.69 -0.34 6.36
CA SER A 196 4.13 1.04 6.55
C SER A 196 4.92 1.21 7.84
N TRP A 197 6.05 1.94 7.80
CA TRP A 197 6.74 2.37 9.01
C TRP A 197 6.10 3.61 9.65
N ARG A 198 5.11 4.25 8.99
CA ARG A 198 4.45 5.45 9.54
C ARG A 198 3.87 5.17 10.91
N GLU A 199 4.16 6.07 11.82
CA GLU A 199 3.65 6.04 13.17
C GLU A 199 3.18 7.46 13.57
N TYR A 200 2.45 7.62 14.68
CA TYR A 200 1.72 8.88 14.95
C TYR A 200 1.93 9.42 16.36
N SER A 201 2.98 9.00 17.06
CA SER A 201 3.29 9.45 18.43
C SER A 201 3.59 10.94 18.51
N TYR A 202 4.03 11.57 17.42
CA TYR A 202 4.24 13.03 17.40
C TYR A 202 2.94 13.83 17.62
N LEU A 203 1.79 13.22 17.29
CA LEU A 203 0.44 13.80 17.45
C LEU A 203 -0.23 13.41 18.76
N ASP A 204 0.50 12.80 19.70
CA ASP A 204 -0.02 12.54 21.03
C ASP A 204 -0.34 13.87 21.71
N GLU A 205 -1.57 13.99 22.22
CA GLU A 205 -2.11 15.23 22.79
C GLU A 205 -1.58 15.47 24.20
N GLU A 206 -1.46 14.39 24.99
CA GLU A 206 -1.06 14.43 26.39
C GLU A 206 0.32 13.83 26.56
N ASP A 207 1.22 14.57 27.21
CA ASP A 207 2.53 14.06 27.59
C ASP A 207 2.41 13.13 28.80
N LYS A 208 2.73 11.86 28.58
CA LYS A 208 2.71 10.81 29.60
C LYS A 208 3.45 11.21 30.86
N SER A 209 4.50 12.03 30.79
CA SER A 209 5.27 12.42 31.97
C SER A 209 4.56 13.43 32.88
N GLN A 210 3.50 14.09 32.39
CA GLN A 210 2.69 15.02 33.18
C GLN A 210 1.76 14.29 34.17
N GLY A 211 1.58 12.97 34.03
CA GLY A 211 0.81 12.20 35.00
C GLY A 211 1.45 12.23 36.40
N GLN A 212 0.65 12.60 37.39
CA GLN A 212 1.02 12.78 38.79
C GLN A 212 1.38 11.44 39.45
N ASP A 213 0.65 10.39 39.10
CA ASP A 213 0.86 9.04 39.60
C ASP A 213 1.00 8.00 38.47
N ARG A 214 1.34 6.76 38.85
CA ARG A 214 1.56 5.66 37.90
C ARG A 214 0.32 5.34 37.07
N ASP A 215 -0.86 5.43 37.66
CA ASP A 215 -2.11 5.02 37.01
C ASP A 215 -2.58 6.08 36.02
N GLU A 216 -2.39 7.35 36.34
CA GLU A 216 -2.60 8.48 35.43
C GLU A 216 -1.66 8.39 34.21
N ARG A 217 -0.36 8.11 34.42
CA ARG A 217 0.58 7.90 33.30
C ARG A 217 0.17 6.73 32.41
N ARG A 218 -0.36 5.65 32.99
CA ARG A 218 -0.89 4.50 32.23
C ARG A 218 -2.15 4.86 31.47
N TYR A 219 -3.02 5.67 32.06
CA TYR A 219 -4.24 6.14 31.42
C TYR A 219 -3.93 7.05 30.23
N ILE A 220 -3.01 8.01 30.37
CA ILE A 220 -2.53 8.87 29.28
C ILE A 220 -1.99 8.03 28.12
N GLU A 221 -1.08 7.08 28.40
CA GLU A 221 -0.54 6.19 27.37
C GLU A 221 -1.63 5.37 26.67
N LYS A 222 -2.64 4.90 27.42
CA LYS A 222 -3.76 4.17 26.85
C LYS A 222 -4.57 5.05 25.89
N LEU A 223 -4.84 6.30 26.24
CA LEU A 223 -5.55 7.24 25.35
C LEU A 223 -4.74 7.53 24.08
N ASN A 224 -3.46 7.86 24.23
CA ASN A 224 -2.56 8.11 23.11
C ASN A 224 -2.49 6.89 22.17
N ARG A 225 -2.33 5.68 22.73
CA ARG A 225 -2.32 4.43 21.96
C ARG A 225 -3.59 4.26 21.13
N VAL A 226 -4.76 4.54 21.69
CA VAL A 226 -6.05 4.44 20.97
C VAL A 226 -6.10 5.43 19.80
N GLU A 227 -5.67 6.68 20.00
CA GLU A 227 -5.62 7.68 18.93
C GLU A 227 -4.61 7.29 17.84
N ARG A 228 -3.42 6.82 18.21
CA ARG A 228 -2.41 6.32 17.26
C ARG A 228 -2.96 5.15 16.43
N GLN A 229 -3.67 4.21 17.05
CA GLN A 229 -4.29 3.08 16.35
C GLN A 229 -5.38 3.54 15.37
N LYS A 230 -6.19 4.54 15.73
CA LYS A 230 -7.20 5.12 14.85
C LYS A 230 -6.57 5.80 13.63
N ARG A 231 -5.48 6.55 13.82
CA ARG A 231 -4.71 7.17 12.72
C ARG A 231 -4.08 6.12 11.81
N LYS A 232 -3.44 5.08 12.38
CA LYS A 232 -2.93 3.92 11.63
C LYS A 232 -4.02 3.25 10.80
N LYS A 233 -5.20 3.00 11.38
CA LYS A 233 -6.34 2.40 10.68
C LYS A 233 -6.85 3.28 9.53
N THR A 234 -6.92 4.60 9.74
CA THR A 234 -7.32 5.56 8.71
C THR A 234 -6.35 5.52 7.53
N GLU A 235 -5.04 5.51 7.80
CA GLU A 235 -4.01 5.43 6.77
C GLU A 235 -4.03 4.11 6.01
N ILE A 236 -4.18 2.98 6.70
CA ILE A 236 -4.32 1.66 6.05
C ILE A 236 -5.55 1.64 5.14
N THR A 237 -6.66 2.22 5.60
CA THR A 237 -7.90 2.32 4.79
C THR A 237 -7.68 3.20 3.56
N ARG A 238 -6.95 4.31 3.70
CA ARG A 238 -6.59 5.21 2.58
C ARG A 238 -5.74 4.48 1.54
N LEU A 239 -4.67 3.80 1.96
CA LEU A 239 -3.81 3.02 1.07
C LEU A 239 -4.59 1.89 0.40
N ARG A 240 -5.42 1.15 1.15
CA ARG A 240 -6.28 0.12 0.57
C ARG A 240 -7.19 0.68 -0.52
N THR A 241 -7.80 1.84 -0.27
CA THR A 241 -8.65 2.54 -1.24
C THR A 241 -7.87 2.96 -2.49
N LEU A 242 -6.63 3.43 -2.34
CA LEU A 242 -5.74 3.75 -3.46
C LEU A 242 -5.48 2.51 -4.32
N VAL A 243 -5.11 1.39 -3.69
CA VAL A 243 -4.77 0.14 -4.39
C VAL A 243 -5.99 -0.45 -5.08
N ASP A 244 -7.13 -0.55 -4.39
CA ASP A 244 -8.37 -1.08 -4.96
C ASP A 244 -8.85 -0.22 -6.15
N ARG A 245 -8.73 1.12 -6.04
CA ARG A 245 -9.07 2.03 -7.14
C ARG A 245 -8.14 1.83 -8.33
N ALA A 246 -6.83 1.76 -8.10
CA ALA A 246 -5.87 1.51 -9.18
C ALA A 246 -6.16 0.16 -9.85
N TYR A 247 -6.36 -0.90 -9.08
CA TYR A 247 -6.65 -2.24 -9.58
C TYR A 247 -7.94 -2.32 -10.41
N ALA A 248 -8.98 -1.58 -10.02
CA ALA A 248 -10.23 -1.49 -10.76
C ALA A 248 -10.08 -0.76 -12.11
N LEU A 249 -9.14 0.19 -12.20
CA LEU A 249 -9.00 1.08 -13.34
C LEU A 249 -7.88 0.66 -14.30
N ASP A 250 -6.90 -0.13 -13.85
CA ASP A 250 -5.75 -0.60 -14.61
C ASP A 250 -6.16 -1.30 -15.93
N PRO A 251 -5.71 -0.79 -17.09
CA PRO A 251 -6.02 -1.36 -18.41
C PRO A 251 -5.60 -2.83 -18.56
N ARG A 252 -4.45 -3.21 -18.00
CA ARG A 252 -3.87 -4.57 -18.08
C ARG A 252 -4.72 -5.56 -17.30
N ILE A 253 -5.18 -5.15 -16.11
CA ILE A 253 -6.12 -5.96 -15.31
C ILE A 253 -7.47 -6.11 -16.02
N LYS A 254 -7.99 -5.04 -16.63
CA LYS A 254 -9.23 -5.10 -17.41
C LYS A 254 -9.12 -6.04 -18.60
N ARG A 255 -8.00 -5.97 -19.35
CA ARG A 255 -7.69 -6.86 -20.47
C ARG A 255 -7.69 -8.33 -20.02
N GLN A 256 -6.94 -8.65 -18.95
CA GLN A 256 -6.91 -9.99 -18.39
C GLN A 256 -8.29 -10.48 -17.93
N LYS A 257 -9.06 -9.66 -17.22
CA LYS A 257 -10.42 -10.03 -16.78
C LYS A 257 -11.35 -10.30 -17.95
N LYS A 258 -11.24 -9.53 -19.03
CA LYS A 258 -12.04 -9.72 -20.24
C LYS A 258 -11.66 -11.02 -20.95
N GLU A 259 -10.36 -11.31 -21.09
CA GLU A 259 -9.86 -12.55 -21.68
C GLU A 259 -10.29 -13.78 -20.87
N ASP A 260 -10.18 -13.73 -19.54
CA ASP A 260 -10.61 -14.83 -18.67
C ASP A 260 -12.13 -15.03 -18.70
N GLN A 261 -12.91 -13.95 -18.83
CA GLN A 261 -14.36 -14.04 -19.01
C GLN A 261 -14.71 -14.67 -20.36
N GLN A 262 -14.07 -14.24 -21.44
CA GLN A 262 -14.26 -14.81 -22.78
C GLN A 262 -13.90 -16.29 -22.80
N ARG A 263 -12.77 -16.70 -22.21
CA ARG A 263 -12.38 -18.11 -22.09
C ARG A 263 -13.44 -18.95 -21.38
N LYS A 264 -14.00 -18.44 -20.29
CA LYS A 264 -15.06 -19.14 -19.54
C LYS A 264 -16.35 -19.25 -20.35
N ASP A 265 -16.70 -18.21 -21.09
CA ASP A 265 -17.93 -18.20 -21.90
C ASP A 265 -17.80 -19.09 -23.14
N ASP A 266 -16.62 -19.11 -23.78
CA ASP A 266 -16.29 -20.04 -24.86
C ASP A 266 -16.32 -21.50 -24.37
N GLU A 267 -15.78 -21.76 -23.18
CA GLU A 267 -15.82 -23.10 -22.59
C GLU A 267 -17.27 -23.55 -22.30
N LYS A 268 -18.10 -22.65 -21.74
CA LYS A 268 -19.54 -22.93 -21.54
C LYS A 268 -20.26 -23.18 -22.86
N LEU A 269 -19.97 -22.39 -23.89
CA LEU A 269 -20.57 -22.56 -25.21
C LEU A 269 -20.17 -23.90 -25.83
N ARG A 270 -18.89 -24.28 -25.76
CA ARG A 270 -18.40 -25.58 -26.22
C ARG A 270 -19.08 -26.74 -25.49
N ARG A 271 -19.18 -26.67 -24.16
CA ARG A 271 -19.90 -27.67 -23.35
C ARG A 271 -21.38 -27.77 -23.74
N LYS A 272 -22.05 -26.64 -23.99
CA LYS A 272 -23.45 -26.62 -24.44
C LYS A 272 -23.61 -27.25 -25.83
N GLN A 273 -22.76 -26.88 -26.78
CA GLN A 273 -22.76 -27.47 -28.13
C GLN A 273 -22.53 -28.98 -28.10
N GLU A 274 -21.63 -29.46 -27.23
CA GLU A 274 -21.38 -30.89 -27.08
C GLU A 274 -22.59 -31.63 -26.50
N ILE A 275 -23.27 -31.07 -25.50
CA ILE A 275 -24.50 -31.63 -24.93
C ILE A 275 -25.62 -31.66 -25.97
N ASP A 276 -25.82 -30.57 -26.71
CA ASP A 276 -26.86 -30.47 -27.73
C ASP A 276 -26.60 -31.44 -28.88
N LYS A 277 -25.34 -31.60 -29.29
CA LYS A 277 -24.91 -32.60 -30.29
C LYS A 277 -25.20 -34.03 -29.80
N ARG A 278 -24.82 -34.38 -28.56
CA ARG A 278 -25.13 -35.70 -27.98
C ARG A 278 -26.64 -35.97 -27.92
N ARG A 279 -27.45 -34.97 -27.57
CA ARG A 279 -28.91 -35.07 -27.59
C ARG A 279 -29.48 -35.28 -28.98
N GLN A 280 -28.94 -34.59 -29.99
CA GLN A 280 -29.36 -34.78 -31.39
C GLN A 280 -28.98 -36.17 -31.89
N GLU A 281 -27.76 -36.63 -31.62
CA GLU A 281 -27.31 -37.98 -31.99
C GLU A 281 -28.16 -39.07 -31.32
N GLN A 282 -28.54 -38.87 -30.05
CA GLN A 282 -29.41 -39.81 -29.33
C GLN A 282 -30.83 -39.83 -29.90
N LYS A 283 -31.43 -38.66 -30.18
CA LYS A 283 -32.72 -38.58 -30.87
C LYS A 283 -32.69 -39.21 -32.26
N GLN A 284 -31.61 -39.02 -33.01
CA GLN A 284 -31.47 -39.64 -34.33
C GLN A 284 -31.41 -41.16 -34.21
N LYS A 285 -30.63 -41.70 -33.25
CA LYS A 285 -30.59 -43.14 -32.97
C LYS A 285 -31.97 -43.71 -32.59
N GLU A 286 -32.74 -42.99 -31.76
CA GLU A 286 -34.10 -43.37 -31.40
C GLU A 286 -35.05 -43.38 -32.61
N ILE A 287 -34.95 -42.40 -33.50
CA ILE A 287 -35.72 -42.35 -34.76
C ILE A 287 -35.31 -43.52 -35.68
N ASP A 288 -34.02 -43.76 -35.87
CA ASP A 288 -33.51 -44.84 -36.73
C ASP A 288 -33.89 -46.23 -36.18
N GLU A 289 -33.98 -46.39 -34.86
CA GLU A 289 -34.48 -47.61 -34.21
C GLU A 289 -36.00 -47.77 -34.38
N ALA A 290 -36.77 -46.71 -34.16
CA ALA A 290 -38.23 -46.73 -34.36
C ALA A 290 -38.60 -47.06 -35.81
N ASN A 291 -37.88 -46.50 -36.79
CA ASN A 291 -38.08 -46.80 -38.21
C ASN A 291 -37.78 -48.27 -38.54
N ARG A 292 -36.67 -48.82 -38.01
CA ARG A 292 -36.34 -50.25 -38.19
C ARG A 292 -37.42 -51.17 -37.63
N ILE A 293 -37.93 -50.88 -36.42
CA ILE A 293 -39.01 -51.66 -35.81
C ILE A 293 -40.30 -51.55 -36.64
N ALA A 294 -40.62 -50.37 -37.18
CA ALA A 294 -41.79 -50.16 -38.01
C ALA A 294 -41.70 -50.92 -39.35
N GLU A 295 -40.54 -50.87 -40.01
CA GLU A 295 -40.27 -51.62 -41.24
C GLU A 295 -40.38 -53.13 -41.02
N GLU A 296 -39.80 -53.64 -39.91
CA GLU A 296 -39.90 -55.06 -39.58
C GLU A 296 -41.35 -55.49 -39.32
N LYS A 297 -42.13 -54.67 -38.58
CA LYS A 297 -43.57 -54.91 -38.39
C LYS A 297 -44.34 -54.93 -39.71
N GLN A 298 -44.09 -53.97 -40.61
CA GLN A 298 -44.73 -53.94 -41.93
C GLN A 298 -44.40 -55.19 -42.75
N ARG A 299 -43.12 -55.62 -42.75
CA ARG A 299 -42.72 -56.85 -43.46
C ARG A 299 -43.42 -58.09 -42.92
N VAL A 300 -43.52 -58.23 -41.59
CA VAL A 300 -44.24 -59.34 -40.95
C VAL A 300 -45.73 -59.30 -41.27
N GLU A 301 -46.35 -58.11 -41.25
CA GLU A 301 -47.77 -57.93 -41.58
C GLU A 301 -48.06 -58.25 -43.06
N GLU A 302 -47.21 -57.78 -43.99
CA GLU A 302 -47.30 -58.11 -45.41
C GLU A 302 -47.14 -59.61 -45.67
N GLU A 303 -46.18 -60.27 -45.00
CA GLU A 303 -45.98 -61.71 -45.12
C GLU A 303 -47.17 -62.51 -44.57
N ALA A 304 -47.73 -62.09 -43.43
CA ALA A 304 -48.93 -62.69 -42.86
C ALA A 304 -50.14 -62.54 -43.78
N LYS A 305 -50.30 -61.37 -44.42
CA LYS A 305 -51.36 -61.10 -45.38
C LYS A 305 -51.22 -61.96 -46.65
N ARG A 306 -49.99 -62.09 -47.18
CA ARG A 306 -49.69 -63.01 -48.29
C ARG A 306 -50.04 -64.46 -47.97
N LYS A 307 -49.66 -64.95 -46.78
CA LYS A 307 -50.01 -66.31 -46.32
C LYS A 307 -51.51 -66.49 -46.16
N GLN A 308 -52.24 -65.49 -45.65
CA GLN A 308 -53.70 -65.53 -45.59
C GLN A 308 -54.35 -65.57 -46.98
N ASP A 309 -53.89 -64.75 -47.92
CA ASP A 309 -54.41 -64.71 -49.28
C ASP A 309 -54.13 -66.03 -50.05
N GLU A 310 -52.95 -66.63 -49.88
CA GLU A 310 -52.64 -67.97 -50.40
C GLU A 310 -53.55 -69.05 -49.82
N ALA A 311 -53.69 -69.10 -48.49
CA ALA A 311 -54.57 -70.07 -47.83
C ALA A 311 -56.04 -69.91 -48.26
N LYS A 312 -56.47 -68.69 -48.58
CA LYS A 312 -57.82 -68.41 -49.09
C LYS A 312 -57.96 -68.90 -50.54
N ARG A 313 -56.97 -68.65 -51.40
CA ARG A 313 -56.93 -69.17 -52.78
C ARG A 313 -56.90 -70.70 -52.83
N GLU A 314 -56.14 -71.35 -51.96
CA GLU A 314 -56.11 -72.82 -51.87
C GLU A 314 -57.47 -73.40 -51.45
N LYS A 315 -58.13 -72.81 -50.46
CA LYS A 315 -59.49 -73.22 -50.05
C LYS A 315 -60.51 -73.04 -51.16
N ASP A 316 -60.43 -71.94 -51.90
CA ASP A 316 -61.33 -71.68 -53.04
C ASP A 316 -61.05 -72.62 -54.23
N ALA A 317 -59.78 -73.00 -54.46
CA ALA A 317 -59.41 -74.01 -55.45
C ALA A 317 -59.89 -75.42 -55.08
N GLN A 318 -59.79 -75.80 -53.80
CA GLN A 318 -60.33 -77.08 -53.30
C GLN A 318 -61.86 -77.14 -53.41
N LYS A 319 -62.57 -76.03 -53.21
CA LYS A 319 -64.03 -75.95 -53.41
C LYS A 319 -64.48 -76.02 -54.87
N LYS A 320 -63.60 -75.75 -55.85
CA LYS A 320 -63.90 -75.87 -57.28
C LYS A 320 -63.61 -77.26 -57.86
N LEU A 321 -62.88 -78.11 -57.12
CA LEU A 321 -62.54 -79.48 -57.51
C LEU A 321 -63.51 -80.55 -56.95
N MET A 322 -64.41 -80.15 -56.05
CA MET A 322 -65.55 -80.92 -55.55
C MET A 322 -66.83 -80.40 -56.21
#